data_AF-A0A183U7Y5-F1
#
_entry.id   AF-A0A183U7Y5-F1
#
_cell.length_a   1.000
_cell.length_b   1.000
_cell.length_c   1.000
_cell.angle_alpha   90.00
_cell.angle_beta   90.00
_cell.angle_gamma   90.00
#
_symmetry.space_group_name_H-M   'P 1'
#
loop_
_entity.id
_entity.type
_entity.pdbx_description
1 polymer ?
#
loop_
_entity_poly.entity_id
_entity_poly.type
_entity_poly.pdbx_seq_one_letter_code
_entity_poly.pdbx_strand_id
1 'polypeptide(L)'
;MATTEEREKGLPLTMELFDRNTCNVPLTQCGFIDMFARETFTSWSEFAELPELLKQLEINYENWRQQTSTWNPAKNVNLMADT
;
A
#
# COMPACT_ATOMS: atom_id res chain seq x y z
N MET A 1 -5.65 11.91 -4.17
CA MET A 1 -5.66 13.04 -5.11
C MET A 1 -5.99 12.59 -6.52
N ALA A 2 -5.27 11.62 -7.10
CA ALA A 2 -5.54 11.14 -8.47
C ALA A 2 -6.99 10.69 -8.74
N THR A 3 -7.59 9.86 -7.86
CA THR A 3 -8.97 9.34 -8.04
C THR A 3 -10.05 10.44 -7.99
N THR A 4 -9.84 11.51 -7.25
CA THR A 4 -10.79 12.65 -7.18
C THR A 4 -10.70 13.48 -8.46
N GLU A 5 -9.48 13.69 -8.94
CA GLU A 5 -9.22 14.50 -10.12
C GLU A 5 -9.67 13.81 -11.43
N GLU A 6 -9.46 12.49 -11.54
CA GLU A 6 -9.96 11.69 -12.66
C GLU A 6 -11.49 11.69 -12.72
N ARG A 7 -12.17 11.62 -11.56
CA ARG A 7 -13.63 11.66 -11.45
C ARG A 7 -14.21 13.03 -11.79
N GLU A 8 -13.55 14.12 -11.37
CA GLU A 8 -13.97 15.49 -11.71
C GLU A 8 -13.78 15.79 -13.21
N LYS A 9 -12.77 15.17 -13.84
CA LYS A 9 -12.47 15.33 -15.27
C LYS A 9 -13.18 14.30 -16.17
N GLY A 10 -13.99 13.39 -15.61
CA GLY A 10 -14.73 12.37 -16.37
C GLY A 10 -13.83 11.39 -17.13
N LEU A 11 -12.58 11.22 -16.69
CA LEU A 11 -11.62 10.29 -17.29
C LEU A 11 -11.90 8.86 -16.81
N PRO A 12 -11.65 7.84 -17.63
CA PRO A 12 -11.79 6.45 -17.19
C PRO A 12 -10.92 6.24 -15.94
N LEU A 13 -11.56 5.86 -14.84
CA LEU A 13 -10.88 5.69 -13.55
C LEU A 13 -9.95 4.49 -13.64
N THR A 14 -8.67 4.75 -13.86
CA THR A 14 -7.64 3.72 -13.88
C THR A 14 -7.46 3.04 -12.52
N MET A 15 -8.00 3.68 -11.46
CA MET A 15 -7.76 3.36 -10.04
C MET A 15 -9.08 3.19 -9.25
N GLU A 16 -10.13 2.59 -9.83
CA GLU A 16 -11.41 2.34 -9.12
C GLU A 16 -11.26 1.54 -7.82
N LEU A 17 -10.23 0.68 -7.73
CA LEU A 17 -9.90 -0.12 -6.53
C LEU A 17 -9.27 0.69 -5.39
N PHE A 18 -8.87 1.94 -5.66
CA PHE A 18 -8.19 2.84 -4.72
C PHE A 18 -9.07 4.03 -4.33
N ASP A 19 -10.39 3.83 -4.24
CA ASP A 19 -11.25 4.83 -3.60
C ASP A 19 -10.87 4.95 -2.12
N ARG A 20 -10.44 6.14 -1.74
CA ARG A 20 -10.04 6.50 -0.37
C ARG A 20 -11.07 6.13 0.70
N ASN A 21 -12.35 6.04 0.35
CA ASN A 21 -13.42 5.75 1.30
C ASN A 21 -13.66 4.25 1.50
N THR A 22 -13.22 3.39 0.58
CA THR A 22 -13.55 1.96 0.59
C THR A 22 -12.34 1.04 0.39
N CYS A 23 -11.19 1.61 0.03
CA CYS A 23 -9.96 0.87 -0.20
C CYS A 23 -9.38 0.33 1.12
N ASN A 24 -9.22 -0.99 1.18
CA ASN A 24 -8.49 -1.66 2.25
C ASN A 24 -6.99 -1.43 2.04
N VAL A 25 -6.47 -0.35 2.63
CA VAL A 25 -5.07 0.07 2.51
C VAL A 25 -4.12 -1.06 2.94
N PRO A 26 -4.29 -1.73 4.10
CA PRO A 26 -3.44 -2.85 4.49
C PRO A 26 -3.38 -3.96 3.44
N LEU A 27 -4.54 -4.37 2.91
CA LEU A 27 -4.60 -5.43 1.90
C LEU A 27 -3.87 -5.04 0.62
N THR A 28 -4.06 -3.79 0.20
CA THR A 28 -3.45 -3.23 -1.00
C THR A 28 -1.93 -3.11 -0.85
N GLN A 29 -1.44 -2.73 0.34
CA GLN A 29 -0.01 -2.71 0.64
C GLN A 29 0.59 -4.11 0.61
N CYS A 30 -0.06 -5.12 1.20
CA CYS A 30 0.39 -6.52 1.08
C CYS A 30 0.46 -6.95 -0.39
N GLY A 31 -0.58 -6.68 -1.18
CA GLY A 31 -0.61 -7.01 -2.61
C GLY A 31 0.51 -6.33 -3.41
N PHE A 32 0.80 -5.06 -3.13
CA PHE A 32 1.91 -4.34 -3.76
C PHE A 32 3.27 -4.95 -3.40
N ILE A 33 3.46 -5.32 -2.14
CA ILE A 33 4.71 -5.94 -1.68
C ILE A 33 4.91 -7.30 -2.36
N ASP A 34 3.86 -8.12 -2.42
CA ASP A 34 3.91 -9.44 -3.05
C ASP A 34 4.13 -9.36 -4.57
N MET A 35 3.54 -8.37 -5.25
CA MET A 35 3.59 -8.24 -6.71
C MET A 35 4.86 -7.58 -7.24
N PHE A 36 5.46 -6.66 -6.49
CA PHE A 36 6.59 -5.86 -6.98
C PHE A 36 7.71 -5.68 -5.97
N ALA A 37 7.36 -5.25 -4.75
CA ALA A 37 8.37 -4.73 -3.84
C ALA A 37 9.33 -5.83 -3.38
N ARG A 38 8.84 -7.02 -3.04
CA ARG A 38 9.68 -8.10 -2.50
C ARG A 38 10.78 -8.50 -3.48
N GLU A 39 10.45 -8.72 -4.75
CA GLU A 39 11.47 -9.07 -5.76
C GLU A 39 12.46 -7.93 -5.98
N THR A 40 11.95 -6.70 -6.15
CA THR A 40 12.79 -5.51 -6.39
C THR A 40 13.77 -5.27 -5.24
N PHE A 41 13.29 -5.30 -4.00
CA PHE A 41 14.11 -5.08 -2.83
C PHE A 41 15.06 -6.25 -2.55
N THR A 42 14.70 -7.48 -2.96
CA THR A 42 15.61 -8.63 -2.86
C THR A 42 16.81 -8.43 -3.76
N SER A 43 16.59 -8.18 -5.05
CA SER A 43 17.69 -7.92 -6.00
C SER A 43 18.53 -6.71 -5.60
N TRP A 44 17.91 -5.64 -5.11
CA TRP A 44 18.63 -4.46 -4.66
C TRP A 44 19.43 -4.70 -3.38
N SER A 45 18.85 -5.38 -2.39
CA SER A 45 19.51 -5.70 -1.13
C SER A 45 20.70 -6.64 -1.32
N GLU A 46 20.61 -7.59 -2.25
CA GLU A 46 21.72 -8.47 -2.62
C GLU A 46 22.85 -7.68 -3.27
N PHE A 47 22.53 -6.78 -4.21
CA PHE A 47 23.52 -5.95 -4.90
C PHE A 47 24.23 -4.96 -3.97
N ALA A 48 23.47 -4.31 -3.07
CA ALA A 48 23.97 -3.24 -2.21
C ALA A 48 24.41 -3.72 -0.81
N GLU A 49 24.29 -5.03 -0.53
CA GLU A 49 24.58 -5.65 0.77
C GLU A 49 23.78 -5.01 1.94
N LEU A 50 22.48 -4.82 1.75
CA LEU A 50 21.58 -4.14 2.71
C LEU A 50 20.52 -5.07 3.34
N PRO A 51 20.90 -6.16 4.05
CA PRO A 51 19.95 -7.16 4.54
C PRO A 51 18.89 -6.63 5.52
N GLU A 52 19.19 -5.55 6.26
CA GLU A 52 18.22 -4.92 7.15
C GLU A 52 17.03 -4.30 6.40
N LEU A 53 17.19 -3.94 5.11
CA LEU A 53 16.11 -3.43 4.27
C LEU A 53 15.03 -4.49 4.05
N LEU A 54 15.44 -5.72 3.73
CA LEU A 54 14.53 -6.85 3.57
C LEU A 54 13.85 -7.23 4.87
N LYS A 55 14.60 -7.23 5.97
CA LYS A 55 14.02 -7.48 7.30
C LYS A 55 12.94 -6.46 7.65
N GLN A 56 13.19 -5.17 7.40
CA GLN A 56 12.20 -4.14 7.66
C GLN A 56 10.99 -4.28 6.72
N LEU A 57 11.20 -4.65 5.46
CA LEU A 57 10.12 -4.94 4.51
C LEU A 57 9.20 -6.04 5.03
N GLU A 58 9.75 -7.14 5.54
CA GLU A 58 8.94 -8.25 6.08
C GLU A 58 8.24 -7.89 7.40
N ILE A 59 8.89 -7.12 8.29
CA ILE A 59 8.24 -6.58 9.50
C ILE A 59 7.03 -5.72 9.10
N ASN A 60 7.20 -4.84 8.11
CA ASN A 60 6.11 -3.99 7.63
C ASN A 60 5.01 -4.83 6.97
N TYR A 61 5.37 -5.83 6.17
CA TYR A 61 4.41 -6.73 5.54
C TYR A 61 3.53 -7.44 6.56
N GLU A 62 4.13 -7.99 7.63
CA GLU A 62 3.39 -8.68 8.68
C GLU A 62 2.48 -7.71 9.45
N ASN A 63 2.96 -6.51 9.75
CA ASN A 63 2.14 -5.47 10.37
C ASN A 63 0.92 -5.11 9.52
N TRP A 64 1.08 -5.01 8.19
CA TRP A 64 -0.05 -4.77 7.28
C TRP A 64 -0.99 -5.97 7.21
N ARG A 65 -0.46 -7.18 7.10
CA ARG A 65 -1.22 -8.43 7.07
C ARG A 65 -2.10 -8.59 8.31
N GLN A 66 -1.60 -8.28 9.50
CA GLN A 66 -2.40 -8.34 10.73
C GLN A 66 -3.54 -7.33 10.73
N GLN A 67 -3.35 -6.18 10.08
CA GLN A 67 -4.37 -5.14 9.99
C GLN A 67 -5.46 -5.46 8.95
N THR A 68 -5.22 -6.33 7.96
CA THR A 68 -6.22 -6.64 6.92
C THR A 68 -7.51 -7.19 7.50
N SER A 69 -7.41 -8.07 8.51
CA SER A 69 -8.54 -8.76 9.12
C SER A 69 -9.38 -7.88 10.04
N THR A 70 -8.82 -6.77 10.54
CA THR A 70 -9.50 -5.83 11.43
C THR A 70 -9.71 -4.46 10.77
N TRP A 71 -9.47 -4.36 9.46
CA TRP A 71 -9.61 -3.13 8.72
C TRP A 71 -11.08 -2.75 8.56
N ASN A 72 -11.36 -1.46 8.66
CA ASN A 72 -12.67 -0.90 8.32
C ASN A 72 -12.48 0.49 7.69
N PRO A 73 -13.48 0.99 6.93
CA PRO A 73 -13.40 2.29 6.26
C PRO A 73 -13.09 3.48 7.19
N ALA A 74 -13.53 3.46 8.45
CA ALA A 74 -13.28 4.56 9.39
C ALA A 74 -11.80 4.70 9.76
N LYS A 75 -11.00 3.61 9.67
CA LYS A 75 -9.55 3.66 9.89
C LYS A 75 -8.81 4.43 8.79
N ASN A 76 -9.41 4.61 7.60
CA ASN A 76 -8.82 5.45 6.56
C ASN A 76 -8.81 6.92 6.97
N VAL A 77 -9.69 7.36 7.88
CA VAL A 77 -9.76 8.75 8.35
C VAL A 77 -8.56 9.13 9.22
N ASN A 78 -8.00 8.18 9.97
CA ASN A 78 -6.77 8.41 10.75
C ASN A 78 -5.52 8.58 9.87
N LEU A 79 -5.56 8.09 8.62
CA LEU A 79 -4.54 8.35 7.60
C LEU A 79 -4.72 9.71 6.91
N MET A 80 -5.82 10.43 7.19
CA MET A 80 -6.09 11.77 6.64
C MET A 80 -5.60 12.91 7.54
N ALA A 81 -5.17 12.63 8.77
CA ALA A 81 -4.90 13.66 9.78
C ALA A 81 -3.52 14.35 9.63
N ASP A 82 -2.63 13.82 8.79
CA ASP A 82 -1.33 14.43 8.50
C ASP A 82 -1.35 15.11 7.13
N THR A 83 -1.95 16.31 7.05
CA THR A 83 -1.67 17.31 6.01
C THR A 83 -1.60 18.71 6.60
#